data_AF-A0A8J2JMW7-F1
#
_entry.id   AF-A0A8J2JMW7-F1
#
_cell.length_a   1.000
_cell.length_b   1.000
_cell.length_c   1.000
_cell.angle_alpha   90.00
_cell.angle_beta   90.00
_cell.angle_gamma   90.00
#
_symmetry.space_group_name_H-M   'P 1'
#
loop_
_entity.id
_entity.type
_entity.pdbx_description
1 polymer ?
#
loop_
_entity_poly.entity_id
_entity_poly.type
_entity_poly.pdbx_seq_one_letter_code
_entity_poly.pdbx_strand_id
1 'polypeptide(L)' 'VGFDATAALFLTSERQISGAGIDTLSIDSGNSKTFLAHKIFLKKRIFLIENAANLHLL' A
#
# COMPACT_ATOMS: atom_id res chain seq x y z
N VAL A 1 5.48 -10.26 -2.07
CA VAL A 1 5.34 -9.30 -0.95
C VAL A 1 4.65 -8.06 -1.50
N GLY A 2 3.65 -7.54 -0.79
CA GLY A 2 2.78 -6.44 -1.21
C GLY A 2 1.48 -6.44 -0.40
N PHE A 3 0.71 -5.36 -0.47
CA PHE A 3 -0.59 -5.27 0.19
C PHE A 3 -1.65 -6.06 -0.57
N ASP A 4 -2.45 -6.83 0.16
CA ASP A 4 -3.67 -7.44 -0.39
C ASP A 4 -4.80 -6.41 -0.47
N ALA A 5 -5.75 -6.64 -1.38
CA ALA A 5 -6.93 -5.78 -1.54
C ALA A 5 -7.76 -5.67 -0.24
N THR A 6 -7.91 -6.78 0.51
CA THR A 6 -8.65 -6.79 1.77
C THR A 6 -7.96 -5.95 2.84
N ALA A 7 -6.62 -6.03 2.91
CA ALA A 7 -5.82 -5.20 3.81
C ALA A 7 -5.94 -3.71 3.45
N ALA A 8 -5.86 -3.37 2.16
CA ALA A 8 -6.04 -1.99 1.69
C ALA A 8 -7.44 -1.45 2.05
N LEU A 9 -8.50 -2.24 1.88
CA LEU A 9 -9.86 -1.83 2.26
C LEU A 9 -9.99 -1.59 3.76
N PHE A 10 -9.46 -2.50 4.57
CA PHE A 10 -9.50 -2.38 6.02
C PHE A 10 -8.75 -1.14 6.51
N LEU A 11 -7.51 -0.94 6.05
CA LEU A 11 -6.68 0.20 6.45
C LEU A 11 -7.31 1.54 6.05
N THR A 12 -7.93 1.61 4.88
CA THR A 12 -8.56 2.86 4.41
C THR A 12 -9.93 3.13 5.02
N SER A 13 -10.70 2.10 5.36
CA SER A 13 -12.08 2.27 5.82
C SER A 13 -12.18 2.26 7.34
N GLU A 14 -11.44 1.38 8.01
CA GLU A 14 -11.56 1.13 9.45
C GLU A 14 -10.43 1.76 10.27
N ARG A 15 -9.36 2.23 9.61
CA ARG A 15 -8.21 2.87 10.29
C ARG A 15 -7.92 4.28 9.82
N GLN A 16 -8.50 4.70 8.69
CA GLN A 16 -8.39 6.06 8.16
C GLN A 16 -6.93 6.56 8.08
N ILE A 17 -6.02 5.68 7.64
CA ILE A 17 -4.60 6.00 7.50
C ILE A 17 -4.39 7.18 6.55
N SER A 18 -3.28 7.91 6.68
CA SER A 18 -2.93 8.99 5.74
C SER A 18 -2.07 8.50 4.56
N GLY A 19 -1.31 7.43 4.77
CA GLY A 19 -0.40 6.88 3.76
C GLY A 19 -0.03 5.43 4.03
N ALA A 20 0.36 4.72 2.98
CA ALA A 20 0.93 3.38 3.04
C ALA A 20 2.33 3.38 2.41
N GLY A 21 3.29 2.78 3.10
CA GLY A 21 4.69 2.71 2.66
C GLY A 21 5.17 1.27 2.55
N ILE A 22 6.02 0.99 1.57
CA ILE A 22 6.66 -0.31 1.37
C ILE A 22 8.09 -0.14 0.87
N ASP A 23 8.98 -1.07 1.23
CA ASP A 23 10.38 -1.12 0.82
C ASP A 23 10.60 -1.84 -0.52
N THR A 24 9.53 -2.33 -1.14
CA THR A 24 9.56 -2.94 -2.48
C THR A 24 9.23 -1.94 -3.57
N LEU A 25 9.48 -2.35 -4.83
CA LEU A 25 9.19 -1.55 -6.02
C LEU A 25 7.72 -1.17 -6.17
N SER A 26 6.81 -1.97 -5.62
CA SER A 26 5.37 -1.70 -5.69
C SER A 26 4.66 -1.97 -4.38
N ILE A 27 3.61 -1.19 -4.08
CA ILE A 27 2.60 -1.44 -3.03
C ILE A 27 1.82 -2.72 -3.30
N ASP A 28 1.59 -3.06 -4.57
CA ASP A 28 1.00 -4.35 -4.94
C ASP A 28 2.08 -5.45 -5.00
N SER A 29 1.65 -6.71 -4.86
CA SER A 29 2.56 -7.83 -5.07
C SER A 29 3.10 -7.82 -6.51
N GLY A 30 4.39 -8.17 -6.70
CA GLY A 30 5.04 -8.16 -8.03
C GLY A 30 4.42 -9.09 -9.07
N ASN A 31 3.57 -10.04 -8.68
CA ASN A 31 2.78 -10.88 -9.59
C ASN A 31 1.37 -10.33 -9.88
N SER A 32 1.00 -9.19 -9.30
CA SER A 32 -0.28 -8.52 -9.50
C SER A 32 -0.37 -7.99 -10.92
N LYS A 33 -1.48 -8.30 -11.61
CA LYS A 33 -1.80 -7.75 -12.93
C LYS A 33 -2.91 -6.69 -12.88
N THR A 34 -3.55 -6.55 -11.72
CA THR A 34 -4.77 -5.77 -11.55
C THR A 34 -4.57 -4.53 -10.67
N PHE A 35 -3.49 -4.50 -9.89
CA PHE A 35 -3.09 -3.37 -9.04
C PHE A 35 -4.21 -2.91 -8.10
N LEU A 36 -4.84 -3.87 -7.40
CA LEU A 36 -6.02 -3.59 -6.59
C LEU A 36 -5.67 -2.74 -5.36
N ALA A 37 -4.52 -2.97 -4.72
CA ALA A 37 -4.12 -2.19 -3.56
C ALA A 37 -3.90 -0.73 -3.95
N HIS A 38 -3.19 -0.46 -5.05
CA HIS A 38 -3.09 0.87 -5.64
C HIS A 38 -4.44 1.53 -5.86
N LYS A 39 -5.35 0.85 -6.56
CA LYS A 39 -6.66 1.41 -6.90
C LYS A 39 -7.45 1.77 -5.65
N ILE A 40 -7.43 0.91 -4.63
CA ILE A 40 -8.14 1.14 -3.37
C ILE A 40 -7.55 2.35 -2.63
N PHE A 41 -6.23 2.35 -2.40
CA PHE A 41 -5.56 3.43 -1.69
C PHE A 41 -5.72 4.78 -2.41
N LEU A 42 -5.46 4.83 -3.71
CA LEU A 42 -5.55 6.07 -4.49
C LEU A 42 -6.99 6.59 -4.61
N LYS A 43 -8.00 5.71 -4.74
CA LYS A 43 -9.41 6.11 -4.72
C LYS A 43 -9.82 6.75 -3.39
N LYS A 44 -9.17 6.33 -2.30
CA LYS A 44 -9.37 6.88 -0.94
C LYS A 44 -8.43 8.04 -0.63
N ARG A 45 -7.68 8.55 -1.61
CA ARG A 45 -6.73 9.68 -1.49
C ARG A 45 -5.61 9.43 -0.48
N ILE A 46 -5.14 8.19 -0.41
CA ILE A 46 -4.04 7.77 0.46
C ILE A 46 -2.71 7.96 -0.27
N PHE A 47 -1.71 8.50 0.41
CA PHE A 47 -0.35 8.63 -0.14
C PHE A 47 0.34 7.26 -0.20
N LEU A 48 1.03 6.98 -1.29
CA LEU A 48 1.81 5.75 -1.47
C LEU A 48 3.30 6.10 -1.52
N ILE A 49 4.11 5.40 -0.73
CA ILE A 49 5.57 5.51 -0.72
C ILE A 49 6.14 4.13 -1.09
N GLU A 50 6.88 4.08 -2.20
CA GLU A 50 7.49 2.85 -2.71
C GLU A 50 9.02 3.00 -2.70
N ASN A 51 9.73 1.87 -2.60
CA ASN A 51 11.19 1.83 -2.45
C ASN A 51 11.70 2.56 -1.19
N ALA A 52 10.92 2.54 -0.10
CA ALA A 52 11.36 3.10 1.17
C ALA A 52 12.59 2.35 1.70
N ALA A 53 13.64 3.09 2.09
CA ALA A 53 14.87 2.51 2.63
C ALA A 53 14.95 2.67 4.15
N ASN A 54 15.81 1.87 4.79
CA ASN A 54 16.18 2.00 6.20
C ASN A 54 15.02 1.89 7.20
N LEU A 55 13.94 1.19 6.86
CA LEU A 55 12.79 0.99 7.78
C LEU A 55 13.18 0.30 9.09
N HIS A 56 14.28 -0.45 9.13
CA HIS A 56 14.81 -1.11 10.33
C HIS A 56 15.45 -0.15 11.35
N LEU A 57 15.58 1.14 11.02
CA LEU A 57 16.05 2.18 11.95
C LEU A 57 14.91 2.85 12.72
N LEU A 58 13.66 2.43 12.49
CA LEU A 58 12.45 2.95 13.14
C LEU A 58 12.00 2.05 14.31
#